data_AF-A0A1E4EDH6-F1
#
_entry.id   AF-A0A1E4EDH6-F1
#
_cell.length_a   1.000
_cell.length_b   1.000
_cell.length_c   1.000
_cell.angle_alpha   90.00
_cell.angle_beta   90.00
_cell.angle_gamma   90.00
#
_symmetry.space_group_name_H-M   'P 1'
#
loop_
_entity.id
_entity.type
_entity.pdbx_description
1 polymer ?
#
loop_
_entity_poly.entity_id
_entity_poly.type
_entity_poly.pdbx_seq_one_letter_code
_entity_poly.pdbx_strand_id
1 'polypeptide(L)'
;MISISPSYRNPVYHFHGPSTFNSPYSITDQALKNYGVARELFGSTNIILSQDDLFNVKDYQYAVSKDANGNVTAVGMYFLPVSDNSFVIDLNGNPVAGSQMVDDFIRSKSGLGPTDDIYALISYMHPELNSGSIQALSQTDKNVLGFTHMGAYIGKGITSNSPVAYHDHRFGCAWGGVIGTNYGYPCNIHIVGLKGVNQSVFNRNCQLVDMLVGHGLEFPGNYQDSMFRPVFVNAALMYYRDWLMQEAYLINDPTWYFYCAANKLTVLNIACNLPHNLKSFQEVYGETEGTTLWNQFLNRYTNVTGFSFDYYPGLETDFIPLWKQEGLSAKDITPFTIQQYNAYDQHRREGTPYNGPEPVPAPKAVVCEAQSTADLIYEFIQIYADPYDAGPLATLGVLWGWKQPVLQRTGIPEIEYLVYALGIFQKLAYEYARTGAAAIPAPSWEESQWFWATYNILLTIFGGTGNKTANLQGIQEVQSLIDMDMKAFDLAKLSVSSQPPTAEMLAVYTLLDVSEKWNTIMAGGIISNQDAYSEFMESAKTVFDEAEKIVVKNPGKIQYNILPASFNLISNGLYGKNELVNVETICTAVDISEMQLNK
;
A
#
# COMPACT_ATOMS: atom_id res chain seq x y z
N MET A 1 31.98 -6.89 -3.91
CA MET A 1 31.35 -8.13 -3.40
C MET A 1 29.88 -8.02 -3.69
N ILE A 2 29.30 -8.94 -4.46
CA ILE A 2 27.85 -8.98 -4.67
C ILE A 2 27.27 -9.47 -3.34
N SER A 3 26.73 -8.55 -2.54
CA SER A 3 25.90 -8.89 -1.39
C SER A 3 24.72 -9.69 -1.91
N ILE A 4 24.66 -10.97 -1.55
CA ILE A 4 23.48 -11.78 -1.81
C ILE A 4 22.42 -11.27 -0.84
N SER A 5 21.53 -10.41 -1.33
CA SER A 5 20.33 -10.01 -0.60
C SER A 5 19.65 -11.27 -0.07
N PRO A 6 19.28 -11.35 1.22
CA PRO A 6 18.45 -12.44 1.73
C PRO A 6 17.25 -12.65 0.81
N SER A 7 16.83 -13.90 0.60
CA SER A 7 15.83 -14.28 -0.42
C SER A 7 14.48 -13.57 -0.27
N TYR A 8 14.20 -12.99 0.89
CA TYR A 8 12.98 -12.25 1.22
C TYR A 8 13.14 -10.73 1.23
N ARG A 9 14.37 -10.19 1.17
CA ARG A 9 14.57 -8.73 1.18
C ARG A 9 14.23 -8.15 -0.17
N ASN A 10 13.36 -7.13 -0.19
CA ASN A 10 13.02 -6.43 -1.41
C ASN A 10 14.27 -5.70 -1.97
N PRO A 11 14.68 -6.01 -3.21
CA PRO A 11 15.93 -5.51 -3.77
C PRO A 11 15.89 -4.03 -4.17
N VAL A 12 14.71 -3.40 -4.15
CA VAL A 12 14.57 -1.96 -4.39
C VAL A 12 14.72 -1.19 -3.08
N TYR A 13 13.88 -1.46 -2.09
CA TYR A 13 13.86 -0.71 -0.83
C TYR A 13 15.18 -0.79 -0.07
N HIS A 14 15.83 -1.96 -0.13
CA HIS A 14 17.07 -2.26 0.59
C HIS A 14 18.30 -2.26 -0.31
N PHE A 15 18.24 -1.51 -1.41
CA PHE A 15 19.37 -1.40 -2.32
C PHE A 15 20.53 -0.63 -1.66
N HIS A 16 21.65 -1.32 -1.42
CA HIS A 16 22.84 -0.76 -0.79
C HIS A 16 23.72 0.10 -1.72
N GLY A 17 23.47 0.08 -3.03
CA GLY A 17 24.20 0.92 -3.98
C GLY A 17 23.75 2.38 -3.92
N PRO A 18 24.53 3.30 -4.52
CA PRO A 18 24.13 4.70 -4.64
C PRO A 18 22.86 4.83 -5.48
N SER A 19 22.02 5.80 -5.13
CA SER A 19 20.84 6.15 -5.92
C SER A 19 21.27 6.66 -7.30
N THR A 20 20.57 6.18 -8.33
CA THR A 20 20.90 6.44 -9.73
C THR A 20 19.91 7.44 -10.34
N PHE A 21 20.38 8.67 -10.58
CA PHE A 21 19.58 9.74 -11.16
C PHE A 21 19.99 9.99 -12.62
N ASN A 22 19.54 9.12 -13.54
CA ASN A 22 19.94 9.12 -14.95
C ASN A 22 19.07 10.01 -15.85
N SER A 23 18.51 11.08 -15.29
CA SER A 23 17.77 12.08 -16.06
C SER A 23 18.73 13.16 -16.60
N PRO A 24 18.43 13.78 -17.76
CA PRO A 24 19.09 15.01 -18.17
C PRO A 24 18.82 16.20 -17.22
N TYR A 25 17.91 16.03 -16.25
CA TYR A 25 17.61 17.01 -15.23
C TYR A 25 18.02 16.56 -13.83
N SER A 26 18.17 17.52 -12.94
CA SER A 26 18.32 17.30 -11.50
C SER A 26 17.54 18.34 -10.70
N ILE A 27 17.27 18.01 -9.42
CA ILE A 27 16.66 18.94 -8.47
C ILE A 27 17.62 20.12 -8.21
N THR A 28 17.15 21.35 -8.04
CA THR A 28 18.03 22.49 -7.71
C THR A 28 18.52 22.42 -6.27
N ASP A 29 19.65 23.04 -5.96
CA ASP A 29 20.16 23.10 -4.59
C ASP A 29 19.19 23.85 -3.65
N GLN A 30 18.45 24.84 -4.18
CA GLN A 30 17.43 25.56 -3.41
C GLN A 30 16.24 24.66 -3.07
N ALA A 31 15.76 23.85 -4.01
CA ALA A 31 14.69 22.89 -3.73
C ALA A 31 15.14 21.82 -2.73
N LEU A 32 16.34 21.26 -2.88
CA LEU A 32 16.92 20.33 -1.90
C LEU A 32 17.00 20.94 -0.49
N LYS A 33 17.41 22.21 -0.39
CA LYS A 33 17.41 22.95 0.87
C LYS A 33 16.01 23.14 1.45
N ASN A 34 15.01 23.42 0.61
CA ASN A 34 13.61 23.56 1.04
C ASN A 34 13.06 22.23 1.58
N TYR A 35 13.38 21.12 0.94
CA TYR A 35 13.01 19.78 1.40
C TYR A 35 13.82 19.30 2.60
N GLY A 36 14.97 19.91 2.91
CA GLY A 36 15.86 19.46 3.97
C GLY A 36 16.57 18.14 3.65
N VAL A 37 16.80 17.83 2.37
CA VAL A 37 17.37 16.56 1.89
C VAL A 37 18.65 16.78 1.10
N ALA A 38 19.64 15.90 1.31
CA ALA A 38 20.83 15.86 0.46
C ALA A 38 20.51 15.27 -0.91
N ARG A 39 21.19 15.72 -1.96
CA ARG A 39 20.92 15.32 -3.36
C ARG A 39 20.89 13.80 -3.56
N GLU A 40 21.89 13.13 -3.01
CA GLU A 40 22.09 11.69 -3.07
C GLU A 40 21.05 10.88 -2.28
N LEU A 41 20.32 11.54 -1.38
CA LEU A 41 19.26 10.95 -0.56
C LEU A 41 17.86 11.28 -1.06
N PHE A 42 17.72 12.05 -2.15
CA PHE A 42 16.41 12.42 -2.66
C PHE A 42 15.59 11.17 -3.03
N GLY A 43 14.38 11.07 -2.49
CA GLY A 43 13.53 9.90 -2.68
C GLY A 43 13.85 8.70 -1.76
N SER A 44 14.74 8.85 -0.78
CA SER A 44 15.07 7.80 0.19
C SER A 44 14.98 8.32 1.62
N THR A 45 14.71 7.44 2.58
CA THR A 45 14.54 7.78 4.00
C THR A 45 15.66 7.21 4.86
N ASN A 46 16.26 8.06 5.70
CA ASN A 46 17.20 7.62 6.74
C ASN A 46 16.45 7.24 8.02
N ILE A 47 16.68 6.01 8.45
CA ILE A 47 16.13 5.44 9.67
C ILE A 47 17.19 5.49 10.76
N ILE A 48 17.00 6.38 11.73
CA ILE A 48 17.94 6.60 12.83
C ILE A 48 17.68 5.56 13.92
N LEU A 49 18.65 4.68 14.14
CA LEU A 49 18.61 3.66 15.19
C LEU A 49 19.24 4.17 16.48
N SER A 50 20.34 4.91 16.37
CA SER A 50 21.02 5.58 17.47
C SER A 50 21.77 6.82 16.97
N GLN A 51 22.49 7.53 17.84
CA GLN A 51 23.21 8.76 17.48
C GLN A 51 24.21 8.55 16.31
N ASP A 52 24.81 7.36 16.23
CA ASP A 52 25.86 7.04 15.24
C ASP A 52 25.45 5.90 14.29
N ASP A 53 24.18 5.47 14.33
CA ASP A 53 23.70 4.31 13.57
C ASP A 53 22.39 4.62 12.84
N LEU A 54 22.40 4.37 11.53
CA LEU A 54 21.25 4.52 10.66
C LEU A 54 21.34 3.56 9.48
N PHE A 55 20.19 3.25 8.88
CA PHE A 55 20.12 2.65 7.56
C PHE A 55 19.22 3.48 6.64
N ASN A 56 19.41 3.32 5.34
CA ASN A 56 18.69 4.10 4.33
C ASN A 56 17.78 3.19 3.51
N VAL A 57 16.53 3.61 3.33
CA VAL A 57 15.53 2.87 2.56
C VAL A 57 15.11 3.66 1.32
N LYS A 58 14.98 3.00 0.18
CA LYS A 58 14.68 3.62 -1.12
C LYS A 58 13.17 3.69 -1.39
N ASP A 59 12.41 4.23 -0.45
CA ASP A 59 10.95 4.19 -0.39
C ASP A 59 10.21 4.89 -1.54
N TYR A 60 10.74 6.01 -2.04
CA TYR A 60 10.17 6.71 -3.20
C TYR A 60 10.85 6.37 -4.52
N GLN A 61 11.95 5.62 -4.49
CA GLN A 61 12.70 5.24 -5.69
C GLN A 61 12.16 3.95 -6.28
N TYR A 62 12.59 3.66 -7.49
CA TYR A 62 12.21 2.46 -8.25
C TYR A 62 13.41 1.89 -8.99
N ALA A 63 13.29 0.65 -9.45
CA ALA A 63 14.30 0.01 -10.28
C ALA A 63 14.45 0.77 -11.60
N VAL A 64 15.59 1.42 -11.83
CA VAL A 64 15.89 2.15 -13.08
C VAL A 64 16.67 1.30 -14.08
N SER A 65 17.26 0.19 -13.62
CA SER A 65 17.83 -0.83 -14.49
C SER A 65 17.71 -2.23 -13.88
N LYS A 66 17.55 -3.22 -14.76
CA LYS A 66 17.56 -4.64 -14.43
C LYS A 66 18.52 -5.38 -15.37
N ASP A 67 19.11 -6.48 -14.91
CA ASP A 67 19.90 -7.37 -15.77
C ASP A 67 18.99 -8.23 -16.68
N ALA A 68 19.60 -9.06 -17.52
CA ALA A 68 18.88 -9.95 -18.44
C ALA A 68 17.99 -10.99 -17.73
N ASN A 69 18.22 -11.25 -16.45
CA ASN A 69 17.42 -12.16 -15.63
C ASN A 69 16.32 -11.42 -14.84
N GLY A 70 16.21 -10.11 -15.00
CA GLY A 70 15.25 -9.27 -14.28
C GLY A 70 15.70 -8.84 -12.89
N ASN A 71 16.95 -9.13 -12.48
CA ASN A 71 17.46 -8.69 -11.19
C ASN A 71 17.73 -7.19 -11.22
N VAL A 72 17.38 -6.48 -10.15
CA VAL A 72 17.64 -5.04 -10.01
C VAL A 72 19.14 -4.77 -9.97
N THR A 73 19.63 -3.92 -10.89
CA THR A 73 21.05 -3.52 -10.95
C THR A 73 21.28 -2.08 -10.54
N ALA A 74 20.24 -1.24 -10.60
CA ALA A 74 20.27 0.12 -10.08
C ALA A 74 18.88 0.57 -9.64
N VAL A 75 18.85 1.36 -8.56
CA VAL A 75 17.65 1.98 -7.99
C VAL A 75 17.84 3.49 -7.99
N GLY A 76 16.79 4.24 -8.31
CA GLY A 76 16.83 5.69 -8.31
C GLY A 76 15.58 6.30 -8.93
N MET A 77 15.74 7.44 -9.60
CA MET A 77 14.61 8.20 -10.17
C MET A 77 15.00 8.82 -11.50
N TYR A 78 14.03 8.91 -12.41
CA TYR A 78 14.13 9.62 -13.67
C TYR A 78 13.26 10.88 -13.62
N PHE A 79 13.87 12.03 -13.35
CA PHE A 79 13.17 13.30 -13.20
C PHE A 79 12.71 13.87 -14.56
N LEU A 80 11.48 14.38 -14.60
CA LEU A 80 10.95 15.13 -15.73
C LEU A 80 10.34 16.45 -15.26
N PRO A 81 10.67 17.59 -15.90
CA PRO A 81 10.06 18.84 -15.55
C PRO A 81 8.61 18.89 -16.01
N VAL A 82 7.78 19.47 -15.17
CA VAL A 82 6.41 19.85 -15.50
C VAL A 82 6.15 21.30 -15.09
N SER A 83 5.20 21.97 -15.75
CA SER A 83 4.71 23.26 -15.30
C SER A 83 3.24 23.41 -15.65
N ASP A 84 2.43 23.80 -14.66
CA ASP A 84 1.01 24.08 -14.86
C ASP A 84 0.75 25.45 -15.49
N ASN A 85 1.72 26.37 -15.38
CA ASN A 85 1.52 27.79 -15.72
C ASN A 85 2.54 28.34 -16.72
N SER A 86 3.47 27.53 -17.22
CA SER A 86 4.57 28.00 -18.07
C SER A 86 5.07 26.93 -19.04
N PHE A 87 5.99 27.34 -19.92
CA PHE A 87 6.74 26.43 -20.77
C PHE A 87 7.85 25.74 -19.95
N VAL A 88 8.23 24.54 -20.39
CA VAL A 88 9.49 23.90 -19.96
C VAL A 88 10.51 24.02 -21.10
N ILE A 89 11.79 24.01 -20.76
CA ILE A 89 12.88 24.08 -21.74
C ILE A 89 13.30 22.64 -22.07
N ASP A 90 13.24 22.26 -23.35
CA ASP A 90 13.69 20.95 -23.80
C ASP A 90 15.22 20.81 -23.81
N LEU A 91 15.72 19.63 -24.17
CA LEU A 91 17.17 19.35 -24.20
C LEU A 91 17.94 20.15 -25.28
N ASN A 92 17.24 20.74 -26.24
CA ASN A 92 17.81 21.59 -27.28
C ASN A 92 17.74 23.07 -26.91
N GLY A 93 17.20 23.41 -25.74
CA GLY A 93 17.01 24.79 -25.29
C GLY A 93 15.74 25.46 -25.81
N ASN A 94 14.82 24.72 -26.45
CA ASN A 94 13.58 25.27 -26.97
C ASN A 94 12.48 25.24 -25.90
N PRO A 95 11.63 26.29 -25.80
CA PRO A 95 10.44 26.25 -24.98
C PRO A 95 9.39 25.31 -25.59
N VAL A 96 8.91 24.35 -24.80
CA VAL A 96 7.81 23.43 -25.14
C VAL A 96 6.71 23.52 -24.09
N ALA A 97 5.50 23.05 -24.42
CA ALA A 97 4.37 23.10 -23.49
C ALA A 97 4.73 22.44 -22.14
N GLY A 98 4.20 22.98 -21.04
CA GLY A 98 4.62 22.62 -19.68
C GLY A 98 4.59 21.14 -19.34
N SER A 99 3.71 20.35 -19.99
CA SER A 99 3.60 18.90 -19.81
C SER A 99 4.25 18.07 -20.92
N GLN A 100 4.73 18.70 -22.00
CA GLN A 100 5.13 18.02 -23.24
C GLN A 100 6.18 16.94 -22.97
N MET A 101 7.15 17.21 -22.08
CA MET A 101 8.21 16.26 -21.75
C MET A 101 7.68 15.00 -21.03
N VAL A 102 6.70 15.18 -20.16
CA VAL A 102 6.01 14.07 -19.48
C VAL A 102 5.17 13.29 -20.48
N ASP A 103 4.42 13.99 -21.33
CA ASP A 103 3.60 13.37 -22.39
C ASP A 103 4.45 12.51 -23.33
N ASP A 104 5.53 13.06 -23.87
CA ASP A 104 6.42 12.37 -24.80
C ASP A 104 7.08 11.14 -24.16
N PHE A 105 7.48 11.25 -22.90
CA PHE A 105 8.08 10.14 -22.17
C PHE A 105 7.06 9.02 -21.91
N ILE A 106 5.85 9.34 -21.44
CA ILE A 106 4.78 8.35 -21.25
C ILE A 106 4.44 7.68 -22.58
N ARG A 107 4.32 8.45 -23.67
CA ARG A 107 4.03 7.91 -25.00
C ARG A 107 5.11 6.94 -25.46
N SER A 108 6.38 7.32 -25.30
CA SER A 108 7.51 6.46 -25.63
C SER A 108 7.51 5.16 -24.81
N LYS A 109 7.24 5.24 -23.51
CA LYS A 109 7.21 4.07 -22.61
C LYS A 109 6.01 3.15 -22.86
N SER A 110 4.88 3.73 -23.23
CA SER A 110 3.62 3.02 -23.48
C SER A 110 3.42 2.58 -24.93
N GLY A 111 4.31 2.96 -25.86
CA GLY A 111 4.16 2.70 -27.29
C GLY A 111 2.97 3.43 -27.93
N LEU A 112 2.62 4.61 -27.42
CA LEU A 112 1.48 5.40 -27.88
C LEU A 112 1.87 6.31 -29.05
N GLY A 113 0.96 6.49 -30.00
CA GLY A 113 1.06 7.48 -31.06
C GLY A 113 0.87 8.92 -30.54
N PRO A 114 1.05 9.95 -31.40
CA PRO A 114 1.00 11.36 -30.98
C PRO A 114 -0.38 11.82 -30.46
N THR A 115 -1.46 11.19 -30.92
CA THR A 115 -2.84 11.56 -30.59
C THR A 115 -3.54 10.57 -29.68
N ASP A 116 -2.87 9.48 -29.32
CA ASP A 116 -3.46 8.45 -28.47
C ASP A 116 -3.71 8.98 -27.06
N ASP A 117 -4.72 8.41 -26.39
CA ASP A 117 -5.08 8.80 -25.04
C ASP A 117 -4.01 8.35 -24.04
N ILE A 118 -3.65 9.23 -23.11
CA ILE A 118 -2.73 8.93 -22.00
C ILE A 118 -3.57 8.66 -20.76
N TYR A 119 -3.29 7.57 -20.05
CA TYR A 119 -3.78 7.39 -18.69
C TYR A 119 -2.65 6.78 -17.87
N ALA A 120 -2.20 7.49 -16.85
CA ALA A 120 -1.21 7.04 -15.90
C ALA A 120 -1.67 7.39 -14.49
N LEU A 121 -1.33 6.59 -13.48
CA LEU A 121 -1.54 6.99 -12.10
C LEU A 121 -0.39 7.89 -11.65
N ILE A 122 -0.67 8.80 -10.72
CA ILE A 122 0.33 9.67 -10.11
C ILE A 122 0.24 9.56 -8.59
N SER A 123 1.38 9.29 -7.93
CA SER A 123 1.45 9.22 -6.47
C SER A 123 2.37 10.33 -5.96
N TYR A 124 1.82 11.22 -5.15
CA TYR A 124 2.51 12.40 -4.62
C TYR A 124 3.31 12.03 -3.39
N MET A 125 4.58 12.42 -3.37
CA MET A 125 5.53 12.08 -2.30
C MET A 125 5.95 13.31 -1.49
N HIS A 126 6.35 13.09 -0.25
CA HIS A 126 6.85 14.11 0.68
C HIS A 126 8.34 13.93 0.98
N PRO A 127 9.25 14.49 0.15
CA PRO A 127 10.69 14.35 0.36
C PRO A 127 11.19 14.91 1.70
N GLU A 128 10.44 15.80 2.34
CA GLU A 128 10.74 16.38 3.65
C GLU A 128 10.54 15.41 4.82
N LEU A 129 9.85 14.27 4.62
CA LEU A 129 9.62 13.24 5.64
C LEU A 129 10.72 12.17 5.68
N ASN A 130 11.88 12.45 5.09
CA ASN A 130 12.91 11.46 4.75
C ASN A 130 13.94 11.15 5.84
N SER A 131 13.72 11.55 7.08
CA SER A 131 14.65 11.22 8.17
C SER A 131 13.94 11.19 9.51
N GLY A 132 14.24 10.18 10.32
CA GLY A 132 13.72 10.08 11.69
C GLY A 132 14.03 8.74 12.32
N SER A 133 13.80 8.62 13.63
CA SER A 133 13.75 7.30 14.27
C SER A 133 12.51 6.54 13.80
N ILE A 134 12.53 5.20 13.86
CA ILE A 134 11.37 4.41 13.43
C ILE A 134 10.12 4.80 14.22
N GLN A 135 10.27 5.07 15.52
CA GLN A 135 9.18 5.57 16.35
C GLN A 135 8.69 6.96 15.90
N ALA A 136 9.56 7.88 15.51
CA ALA A 136 9.11 9.17 15.00
C ALA A 136 8.36 9.03 13.67
N LEU A 137 8.91 8.24 12.73
CA LEU A 137 8.33 8.03 11.40
C LEU A 137 6.96 7.34 11.50
N SER A 138 6.79 6.45 12.46
CA SER A 138 5.53 5.78 12.80
C SER A 138 4.35 6.75 13.03
N GLN A 139 4.62 7.99 13.43
CA GLN A 139 3.65 9.04 13.76
C GLN A 139 3.52 10.10 12.66
N THR A 140 4.17 9.89 11.51
CA THR A 140 4.09 10.76 10.32
C THR A 140 3.34 10.05 9.20
N ASP A 141 3.18 10.71 8.05
CA ASP A 141 2.61 10.07 6.85
C ASP A 141 3.47 8.90 6.33
N LYS A 142 4.64 8.60 6.92
CA LYS A 142 5.38 7.37 6.64
C LYS A 142 4.62 6.10 7.03
N ASN A 143 3.59 6.19 7.87
CA ASN A 143 2.64 5.09 8.07
C ASN A 143 1.82 4.73 6.82
N VAL A 144 1.81 5.60 5.81
CA VAL A 144 1.32 5.36 4.44
C VAL A 144 2.45 5.48 3.42
N LEU A 145 3.67 5.17 3.84
CA LEU A 145 4.93 5.27 3.09
C LEU A 145 5.27 6.68 2.60
N GLY A 146 4.68 7.70 3.21
CA GLY A 146 4.91 9.11 2.92
C GLY A 146 4.39 9.54 1.55
N PHE A 147 3.45 8.77 0.98
CA PHE A 147 2.61 9.21 -0.13
C PHE A 147 1.25 9.60 0.45
N THR A 148 0.83 10.85 0.25
CA THR A 148 -0.41 11.38 0.84
C THR A 148 -1.57 11.42 -0.14
N HIS A 149 -1.29 11.39 -1.45
CA HIS A 149 -2.31 11.49 -2.49
C HIS A 149 -1.98 10.63 -3.70
N MET A 150 -3.01 10.06 -4.32
CA MET A 150 -2.93 9.37 -5.59
C MET A 150 -4.00 9.91 -6.53
N GLY A 151 -3.57 10.38 -7.69
CA GLY A 151 -4.43 10.83 -8.79
C GLY A 151 -4.17 10.02 -10.06
N ALA A 152 -4.67 10.55 -11.17
CA ALA A 152 -4.30 10.12 -12.50
C ALA A 152 -3.82 11.31 -13.33
N TYR A 153 -2.98 11.05 -14.32
CA TYR A 153 -2.59 11.97 -15.37
C TYR A 153 -3.20 11.52 -16.69
N ILE A 154 -3.95 12.41 -17.34
CA ILE A 154 -4.71 12.09 -18.56
C ILE A 154 -4.16 12.75 -19.83
N GLY A 155 -2.93 13.29 -19.75
CA GLY A 155 -2.23 13.95 -20.85
C GLY A 155 -2.47 15.46 -20.90
N LYS A 156 -1.62 16.17 -21.67
CA LYS A 156 -1.75 17.61 -21.94
C LYS A 156 -1.78 18.49 -20.68
N GLY A 157 -1.08 18.07 -19.62
CA GLY A 157 -1.01 18.81 -18.35
C GLY A 157 -2.24 18.65 -17.46
N ILE A 158 -3.18 17.76 -17.81
CA ILE A 158 -4.42 17.58 -17.05
C ILE A 158 -4.27 16.40 -16.11
N THR A 159 -4.48 16.65 -14.81
CA THR A 159 -4.63 15.59 -13.81
C THR A 159 -6.10 15.35 -13.48
N SER A 160 -6.42 14.12 -13.09
CA SER A 160 -7.70 13.72 -12.53
C SER A 160 -7.47 13.31 -11.08
N ASN A 161 -8.01 14.11 -10.17
CA ASN A 161 -7.97 13.84 -8.75
C ASN A 161 -9.38 13.59 -8.23
N SER A 162 -9.48 13.12 -7.00
CA SER A 162 -10.75 12.97 -6.32
C SER A 162 -10.62 13.71 -4.99
N PRO A 163 -11.51 14.65 -4.62
CA PRO A 163 -12.57 15.19 -5.45
C PRO A 163 -11.99 15.87 -6.70
N VAL A 164 -12.80 16.06 -7.75
CA VAL A 164 -12.34 16.57 -9.06
C VAL A 164 -11.58 17.90 -8.95
N ALA A 165 -12.04 18.79 -8.07
CA ALA A 165 -11.42 20.09 -7.81
C ALA A 165 -10.12 20.00 -6.99
N TYR A 166 -9.75 18.83 -6.48
CA TYR A 166 -8.48 18.66 -5.77
C TYR A 166 -7.33 18.91 -6.75
N HIS A 167 -6.50 19.90 -6.43
CA HIS A 167 -5.46 20.47 -7.30
C HIS A 167 -5.97 21.11 -8.62
N ASP A 168 -7.27 21.35 -8.81
CA ASP A 168 -7.82 22.02 -10.00
C ASP A 168 -7.30 21.47 -11.35
N HIS A 169 -7.18 20.14 -11.46
CA HIS A 169 -6.64 19.44 -12.63
C HIS A 169 -5.16 19.69 -12.96
N ARG A 170 -4.37 20.05 -11.95
CA ARG A 170 -2.94 20.39 -12.08
C ARG A 170 -2.06 19.44 -11.30
N PHE A 171 -0.78 19.40 -11.67
CA PHE A 171 0.24 18.73 -10.87
C PHE A 171 0.43 19.46 -9.53
N GLY A 172 0.47 20.79 -9.55
CA GLY A 172 0.65 21.60 -8.36
C GLY A 172 -0.58 21.63 -7.45
N CYS A 173 -0.35 21.52 -6.13
CA CYS A 173 -1.38 21.77 -5.13
C CYS A 173 -1.48 23.27 -4.84
N ALA A 174 -2.58 23.92 -5.24
CA ALA A 174 -2.81 25.34 -4.94
C ALA A 174 -2.94 25.65 -3.42
N TRP A 175 -3.09 24.62 -2.58
CA TRP A 175 -3.40 24.73 -1.15
C TRP A 175 -2.36 24.03 -0.24
N GLY A 176 -1.26 23.50 -0.80
CA GLY A 176 -0.28 22.67 -0.10
C GLY A 176 0.79 23.49 0.62
N GLY A 177 0.60 23.69 1.93
CA GLY A 177 1.41 24.57 2.79
C GLY A 177 2.77 24.04 3.24
N VAL A 178 3.71 23.80 2.32
CA VAL A 178 5.14 23.90 2.69
C VAL A 178 5.55 25.36 2.52
N ILE A 179 5.91 26.03 3.61
CA ILE A 179 6.43 27.41 3.58
C ILE A 179 7.68 27.43 2.68
N GLY A 180 7.56 28.00 1.48
CA GLY A 180 8.69 28.19 0.56
C GLY A 180 8.71 27.31 -0.70
N THR A 181 7.72 26.44 -0.93
CA THR A 181 7.50 25.82 -2.25
C THR A 181 6.25 26.44 -2.89
N ASN A 182 6.38 26.93 -4.12
CA ASN A 182 5.30 27.67 -4.78
C ASN A 182 4.33 26.76 -5.57
N TYR A 183 4.66 25.47 -5.82
CA TYR A 183 4.03 24.71 -6.92
C TYR A 183 3.82 23.18 -6.72
N GLY A 184 3.66 22.68 -5.48
CA GLY A 184 3.20 21.32 -5.19
C GLY A 184 4.28 20.26 -4.93
N TYR A 185 3.86 19.03 -4.67
CA TYR A 185 4.75 17.91 -4.33
C TYR A 185 5.22 17.15 -5.57
N PRO A 186 6.48 16.69 -5.63
CA PRO A 186 6.93 15.73 -6.63
C PRO A 186 6.01 14.50 -6.67
N CYS A 187 5.83 13.91 -7.86
CA CYS A 187 5.01 12.71 -7.98
C CYS A 187 5.66 11.63 -8.86
N ASN A 188 5.53 10.39 -8.43
CA ASN A 188 5.88 9.23 -9.24
C ASN A 188 4.74 8.95 -10.23
N ILE A 189 5.09 8.68 -11.49
CA ILE A 189 4.15 8.36 -12.55
C ILE A 189 4.19 6.85 -12.82
N HIS A 190 3.01 6.23 -12.77
CA HIS A 190 2.81 4.79 -12.96
C HIS A 190 1.99 4.53 -14.23
N ILE A 191 2.54 3.76 -15.17
CA ILE A 191 1.76 3.22 -16.29
C ILE A 191 1.06 1.94 -15.83
N VAL A 192 -0.21 1.80 -16.21
CA VAL A 192 -1.01 0.59 -16.00
C VAL A 192 -1.48 0.07 -17.36
N GLY A 193 -1.31 -1.23 -17.60
CA GLY A 193 -1.74 -1.87 -18.86
C GLY A 193 -2.44 -3.19 -18.62
N LEU A 194 -3.27 -3.62 -19.58
CA LEU A 194 -3.94 -4.92 -19.57
C LEU A 194 -3.37 -5.80 -20.68
N LYS A 195 -2.93 -7.02 -20.33
CA LYS A 195 -2.30 -7.96 -21.26
C LYS A 195 -3.22 -8.22 -22.45
N GLY A 196 -2.64 -8.18 -23.65
CA GLY A 196 -3.36 -8.43 -24.90
C GLY A 196 -4.28 -7.29 -25.36
N VAL A 197 -4.33 -6.16 -24.66
CA VAL A 197 -5.12 -4.99 -25.03
C VAL A 197 -4.20 -3.88 -25.52
N ASN A 198 -4.57 -3.20 -26.61
CA ASN A 198 -3.83 -2.04 -27.08
C ASN A 198 -3.87 -0.92 -26.02
N GLN A 199 -2.71 -0.38 -25.65
CA GLN A 199 -2.59 0.59 -24.56
C GLN A 199 -3.41 1.87 -24.81
N SER A 200 -3.58 2.33 -26.05
CA SER A 200 -4.40 3.52 -26.34
C SER A 200 -5.89 3.26 -26.09
N VAL A 201 -6.38 2.07 -26.46
CA VAL A 201 -7.75 1.63 -26.19
C VAL A 201 -7.98 1.49 -24.69
N PHE A 202 -7.02 0.89 -23.97
CA PHE A 202 -7.13 0.73 -22.52
C PHE A 202 -7.10 2.09 -21.79
N ASN A 203 -6.18 2.99 -22.17
CA ASN A 203 -6.11 4.34 -21.61
C ASN A 203 -7.40 5.12 -21.82
N ARG A 204 -7.98 5.05 -23.03
CA ARG A 204 -9.30 5.63 -23.30
C ARG A 204 -10.35 5.07 -22.36
N ASN A 205 -10.42 3.74 -22.19
CA ASN A 205 -11.39 3.11 -21.30
C ASN A 205 -11.23 3.60 -19.85
N CYS A 206 -9.99 3.69 -19.36
CA CYS A 206 -9.69 4.25 -18.05
C CYS A 206 -10.15 5.70 -17.90
N GLN A 207 -9.90 6.56 -18.90
CA GLN A 207 -10.38 7.95 -18.88
C GLN A 207 -11.91 8.04 -18.83
N LEU A 208 -12.63 7.24 -19.63
CA LEU A 208 -14.09 7.21 -19.65
C LEU A 208 -14.67 6.89 -18.26
N VAL A 209 -14.10 5.89 -17.59
CA VAL A 209 -14.50 5.52 -16.22
C VAL A 209 -14.12 6.60 -15.22
N ASP A 210 -12.88 7.09 -15.26
CA ASP A 210 -12.36 8.03 -14.28
C ASP A 210 -13.13 9.36 -14.28
N MET A 211 -13.46 9.87 -15.46
CA MET A 211 -14.26 11.09 -15.60
C MET A 211 -15.63 10.96 -14.94
N LEU A 212 -16.25 9.78 -14.97
CA LEU A 212 -17.57 9.58 -14.39
C LEU A 212 -17.52 9.26 -12.90
N VAL A 213 -16.64 8.34 -12.50
CA VAL A 213 -16.50 7.90 -11.10
C VAL A 213 -15.90 9.01 -10.24
N GLY A 214 -14.99 9.83 -10.79
CA GLY A 214 -14.43 10.99 -10.09
C GLY A 214 -15.46 12.11 -9.88
N HIS A 215 -16.42 12.27 -10.80
CA HIS A 215 -17.33 13.41 -10.81
C HIS A 215 -18.54 13.25 -9.89
N GLY A 216 -18.49 13.93 -8.74
CA GLY A 216 -19.55 13.94 -7.72
C GLY A 216 -19.25 13.05 -6.51
N LEU A 217 -18.07 12.42 -6.44
CA LEU A 217 -17.68 11.59 -5.30
C LEU A 217 -17.60 12.44 -4.03
N GLU A 218 -18.26 11.96 -2.98
CA GLU A 218 -18.17 12.54 -1.64
C GLU A 218 -17.03 11.91 -0.83
N PHE A 219 -16.41 12.71 0.03
CA PHE A 219 -15.21 12.36 0.78
C PHE A 219 -15.52 12.18 2.26
N PRO A 220 -14.84 11.23 2.95
CA PRO A 220 -14.86 11.25 4.39
C PRO A 220 -14.15 12.53 4.88
N GLY A 221 -14.64 13.12 5.98
CA GLY A 221 -14.04 14.34 6.54
C GLY A 221 -12.57 14.17 6.96
N ASN A 222 -12.17 12.94 7.28
CA ASN A 222 -10.79 12.52 7.43
C ASN A 222 -10.50 11.39 6.43
N TYR A 223 -9.45 11.53 5.61
CA TYR A 223 -9.09 10.50 4.62
C TYR A 223 -8.76 9.15 5.27
N GLN A 224 -8.32 9.16 6.53
CA GLN A 224 -8.01 7.98 7.31
C GLN A 224 -9.26 7.17 7.69
N ASP A 225 -10.47 7.71 7.47
CA ASP A 225 -11.76 7.05 7.66
C ASP A 225 -12.34 6.46 6.35
N SER A 226 -11.56 6.43 5.27
CA SER A 226 -11.94 5.89 3.96
C SER A 226 -12.34 4.40 4.01
N MET A 227 -13.64 4.13 3.85
CA MET A 227 -14.20 2.77 3.84
C MET A 227 -14.24 2.23 2.41
N PHE A 228 -13.17 1.55 1.99
CA PHE A 228 -13.11 0.96 0.65
C PHE A 228 -13.96 -0.32 0.57
N ARG A 229 -15.16 -0.20 -0.04
CA ARG A 229 -16.13 -1.30 -0.23
C ARG A 229 -16.05 -2.01 -1.59
N PRO A 230 -15.69 -1.34 -2.71
CA PRO A 230 -15.52 -1.98 -4.02
C PRO A 230 -14.27 -2.88 -4.16
N VAL A 231 -14.05 -3.81 -3.23
CA VAL A 231 -12.81 -4.61 -3.09
C VAL A 231 -12.73 -5.82 -4.01
N PHE A 232 -13.85 -6.22 -4.62
CA PHE A 232 -13.94 -7.31 -5.60
C PHE A 232 -14.79 -6.87 -6.80
N VAL A 233 -14.65 -7.57 -7.93
CA VAL A 233 -15.26 -7.15 -9.21
C VAL A 233 -16.78 -6.98 -9.13
N ASN A 234 -17.50 -7.87 -8.43
CA ASN A 234 -18.95 -7.80 -8.29
C ASN A 234 -19.39 -6.49 -7.58
N ALA A 235 -18.64 -6.06 -6.55
CA ALA A 235 -18.90 -4.80 -5.85
C ALA A 235 -18.44 -3.58 -6.66
N ALA A 236 -17.35 -3.67 -7.41
CA ALA A 236 -16.91 -2.59 -8.30
C ALA A 236 -17.92 -2.33 -9.45
N LEU A 237 -18.44 -3.38 -10.07
CA LEU A 237 -19.46 -3.27 -11.12
C LEU A 237 -20.84 -2.87 -10.55
N MET A 238 -21.17 -3.30 -9.33
CA MET A 238 -22.35 -2.80 -8.59
C MET A 238 -22.21 -1.31 -8.33
N TYR A 239 -21.06 -0.89 -7.78
CA TYR A 239 -20.78 0.50 -7.50
C TYR A 239 -20.92 1.34 -8.77
N TYR A 240 -20.36 0.89 -9.90
CA TYR A 240 -20.48 1.63 -11.15
C TYR A 240 -21.91 1.73 -11.68
N ARG A 241 -22.67 0.62 -11.64
CA ARG A 241 -24.09 0.61 -11.99
C ARG A 241 -24.87 1.63 -11.15
N ASP A 242 -24.76 1.51 -9.83
CA ASP A 242 -25.51 2.32 -8.88
C ASP A 242 -25.05 3.78 -8.93
N TRP A 243 -23.77 4.00 -9.22
CA TRP A 243 -23.22 5.33 -9.48
C TRP A 243 -23.89 5.95 -10.69
N LEU A 244 -23.90 5.27 -11.85
CA LEU A 244 -24.55 5.75 -13.08
C LEU A 244 -26.03 6.06 -12.86
N MET A 245 -26.72 5.25 -12.05
CA MET A 245 -28.13 5.42 -11.70
C MET A 245 -28.41 6.49 -10.61
N GLN A 246 -27.35 7.07 -10.01
CA GLN A 246 -27.45 8.05 -8.91
C GLN A 246 -28.17 7.51 -7.68
N GLU A 247 -27.88 6.26 -7.30
CA GLU A 247 -28.45 5.65 -6.11
C GLU A 247 -28.13 6.45 -4.85
N ALA A 248 -29.15 6.71 -4.04
CA ALA A 248 -29.07 7.67 -2.94
C ALA A 248 -28.04 7.27 -1.86
N TYR A 249 -27.74 5.98 -1.69
CA TYR A 249 -26.78 5.52 -0.69
C TYR A 249 -25.34 5.94 -1.04
N LEU A 250 -24.97 5.97 -2.32
CA LEU A 250 -23.63 6.42 -2.73
C LEU A 250 -23.41 7.92 -2.50
N ILE A 251 -24.49 8.68 -2.41
CA ILE A 251 -24.47 10.14 -2.21
C ILE A 251 -24.61 10.50 -0.74
N ASN A 252 -25.45 9.78 0.03
CA ASN A 252 -25.86 10.20 1.37
C ASN A 252 -25.35 9.31 2.51
N ASP A 253 -24.74 8.15 2.20
CA ASP A 253 -24.19 7.24 3.22
C ASP A 253 -22.66 7.39 3.28
N PRO A 254 -22.11 8.00 4.35
CA PRO A 254 -20.68 8.19 4.51
C PRO A 254 -19.87 6.90 4.52
N THR A 255 -20.51 5.75 4.73
CA THR A 255 -19.83 4.46 4.70
C THR A 255 -19.42 4.01 3.30
N TRP A 256 -19.86 4.71 2.26
CA TRP A 256 -19.46 4.51 0.86
C TRP A 256 -18.48 5.58 0.37
N TYR A 257 -18.10 6.53 1.22
CA TYR A 257 -17.12 7.55 0.88
C TYR A 257 -15.71 6.98 1.03
N PHE A 258 -14.90 7.16 0.01
CA PHE A 258 -13.52 6.68 0.00
C PHE A 258 -12.59 7.68 -0.65
N TYR A 259 -11.32 7.64 -0.23
CA TYR A 259 -10.31 8.62 -0.62
C TYR A 259 -9.72 8.35 -2.00
N CYS A 260 -8.87 9.25 -2.48
CA CYS A 260 -8.34 9.30 -3.84
C CYS A 260 -7.75 7.97 -4.32
N ALA A 261 -7.00 7.30 -3.45
CA ALA A 261 -6.38 6.02 -3.78
C ALA A 261 -7.43 4.92 -4.08
N ALA A 262 -8.46 4.83 -3.25
CA ALA A 262 -9.59 3.90 -3.40
C ALA A 262 -10.42 4.21 -4.64
N ASN A 263 -10.59 5.50 -4.94
CA ASN A 263 -11.23 5.96 -6.17
C ASN A 263 -10.48 5.46 -7.41
N LYS A 264 -9.16 5.67 -7.49
CA LYS A 264 -8.36 5.22 -8.65
C LYS A 264 -8.30 3.71 -8.79
N LEU A 265 -8.30 2.96 -7.69
CA LEU A 265 -8.40 1.50 -7.77
C LEU A 265 -9.79 1.05 -8.25
N THR A 266 -10.87 1.71 -7.82
CA THR A 266 -12.23 1.42 -8.32
C THR A 266 -12.33 1.68 -9.82
N VAL A 267 -11.79 2.81 -10.28
CA VAL A 267 -11.71 3.16 -11.71
C VAL A 267 -11.01 2.05 -12.48
N LEU A 268 -9.84 1.61 -12.03
CA LEU A 268 -9.08 0.55 -12.70
C LEU A 268 -9.79 -0.80 -12.66
N ASN A 269 -10.41 -1.17 -11.53
CA ASN A 269 -11.18 -2.41 -11.42
C ASN A 269 -12.38 -2.42 -12.38
N ILE A 270 -13.04 -1.29 -12.60
CA ILE A 270 -14.11 -1.18 -13.61
C ILE A 270 -13.52 -1.20 -15.02
N ALA A 271 -12.49 -0.39 -15.29
CA ALA A 271 -11.91 -0.24 -16.63
C ALA A 271 -11.26 -1.54 -17.14
N CYS A 272 -10.73 -2.39 -16.27
CA CYS A 272 -10.23 -3.71 -16.66
C CYS A 272 -11.35 -4.69 -17.04
N ASN A 273 -12.56 -4.50 -16.54
CA ASN A 273 -13.64 -5.51 -16.63
C ASN A 273 -14.83 -5.10 -17.49
N LEU A 274 -14.96 -3.82 -17.84
CA LEU A 274 -16.06 -3.30 -18.63
C LEU A 274 -15.52 -2.40 -19.76
N PRO A 275 -15.38 -2.93 -21.00
CA PRO A 275 -15.20 -2.10 -22.18
C PRO A 275 -16.43 -1.21 -22.39
N HIS A 276 -16.23 0.06 -22.69
CA HIS A 276 -17.33 1.01 -22.86
C HIS A 276 -17.91 0.94 -24.28
N ASN A 277 -18.80 -0.02 -24.47
CA ASN A 277 -19.67 -0.17 -25.64
C ASN A 277 -20.98 -0.88 -25.22
N LEU A 278 -22.04 -0.75 -26.02
CA LEU A 278 -23.36 -1.33 -25.70
C LEU A 278 -23.31 -2.84 -25.46
N LYS A 279 -22.56 -3.59 -26.28
CA LYS A 279 -22.47 -5.05 -26.20
C LYS A 279 -21.90 -5.51 -24.86
N SER A 280 -20.84 -4.86 -24.38
CA SER A 280 -20.22 -5.18 -23.09
C SER A 280 -21.13 -4.86 -21.91
N PHE A 281 -21.87 -3.75 -21.96
CA PHE A 281 -22.88 -3.44 -20.95
C PHE A 281 -24.00 -4.49 -20.93
N GLN A 282 -24.49 -4.91 -22.10
CA GLN A 282 -25.50 -5.98 -22.21
C GLN A 282 -24.97 -7.34 -21.74
N GLU A 283 -23.69 -7.65 -21.98
CA GLU A 283 -23.07 -8.90 -21.54
C GLU A 283 -22.98 -8.97 -20.00
N VAL A 284 -22.58 -7.87 -19.34
CA VAL A 284 -22.38 -7.82 -17.88
C VAL A 284 -23.69 -7.65 -17.10
N TYR A 285 -24.56 -6.75 -17.56
CA TYR A 285 -25.78 -6.36 -16.83
C TYR A 285 -27.06 -7.01 -17.40
N GLY A 286 -26.95 -7.78 -18.48
CA GLY A 286 -28.11 -8.29 -19.22
C GLY A 286 -28.66 -7.28 -20.22
N GLU A 287 -29.46 -7.76 -21.17
CA GLU A 287 -29.88 -6.99 -22.36
C GLU A 287 -30.61 -5.68 -22.01
N THR A 288 -31.64 -5.75 -21.16
CA THR A 288 -32.48 -4.59 -20.81
C THR A 288 -31.76 -3.58 -19.91
N GLU A 289 -31.16 -4.06 -18.82
CA GLU A 289 -30.47 -3.20 -17.86
C GLU A 289 -29.19 -2.64 -18.46
N GLY A 290 -28.40 -3.45 -19.16
CA GLY A 290 -27.21 -3.01 -19.88
C GLY A 290 -27.48 -1.94 -20.92
N THR A 291 -28.58 -2.05 -21.69
CA THR A 291 -29.00 -0.99 -22.62
C THR A 291 -29.35 0.30 -21.88
N THR A 292 -30.04 0.19 -20.74
CA THR A 292 -30.40 1.35 -19.91
C THR A 292 -29.14 2.03 -19.37
N LEU A 293 -28.22 1.26 -18.79
CA LEU A 293 -26.97 1.75 -18.23
C LEU A 293 -26.06 2.36 -19.29
N TRP A 294 -25.98 1.78 -20.49
CA TRP A 294 -25.23 2.36 -21.60
C TRP A 294 -25.77 3.75 -21.97
N ASN A 295 -27.09 3.89 -22.10
CA ASN A 295 -27.70 5.19 -22.37
C ASN A 295 -27.49 6.19 -21.22
N GLN A 296 -27.53 5.73 -19.96
CA GLN A 296 -27.20 6.58 -18.80
C GLN A 296 -25.74 7.02 -18.81
N PHE A 297 -24.81 6.12 -19.14
CA PHE A 297 -23.40 6.43 -19.34
C PHE A 297 -23.23 7.53 -20.41
N LEU A 298 -23.83 7.36 -21.59
CA LEU A 298 -23.73 8.34 -22.68
C LEU A 298 -24.26 9.73 -22.26
N ASN A 299 -25.44 9.75 -21.61
CA ASN A 299 -26.05 10.99 -21.13
C ASN A 299 -25.17 11.68 -20.09
N ARG A 300 -24.65 10.93 -19.12
CA ARG A 300 -23.81 11.51 -18.05
C ARG A 300 -22.46 11.95 -18.57
N TYR A 301 -21.82 11.16 -19.44
CA TYR A 301 -20.57 11.54 -20.06
C TYR A 301 -20.73 12.86 -20.84
N THR A 302 -21.81 13.01 -21.60
CA THR A 302 -22.14 14.25 -22.29
C THR A 302 -22.35 15.42 -21.32
N ASN A 303 -23.05 15.19 -20.21
CA ASN A 303 -23.29 16.24 -19.20
C ASN A 303 -22.02 16.67 -18.46
N VAL A 304 -21.11 15.73 -18.17
CA VAL A 304 -19.86 15.99 -17.43
C VAL A 304 -18.81 16.64 -18.33
N THR A 305 -18.67 16.16 -19.56
CA THR A 305 -17.56 16.54 -20.44
C THR A 305 -17.94 17.55 -21.52
N GLY A 306 -19.24 17.67 -21.82
CA GLY A 306 -19.74 18.41 -22.99
C GLY A 306 -19.57 17.67 -24.33
N PHE A 307 -18.96 16.48 -24.34
CA PHE A 307 -18.76 15.67 -25.56
C PHE A 307 -19.77 14.53 -25.65
N SER A 308 -20.40 14.37 -26.82
CA SER A 308 -21.28 13.22 -27.11
C SER A 308 -20.61 12.21 -28.04
N PHE A 309 -20.88 10.92 -27.80
CA PHE A 309 -20.45 9.80 -28.65
C PHE A 309 -21.06 9.88 -30.06
N ASP A 310 -22.20 10.56 -30.24
CA ASP A 310 -22.83 10.74 -31.55
C ASP A 310 -21.95 11.53 -32.54
N TYR A 311 -21.14 12.45 -32.01
CA TYR A 311 -20.23 13.28 -32.80
C TYR A 311 -18.83 12.66 -32.95
N TYR A 312 -18.51 11.65 -32.11
CA TYR A 312 -17.22 10.99 -32.06
C TYR A 312 -17.38 9.46 -31.95
N PRO A 313 -17.84 8.80 -33.03
CA PRO A 313 -18.16 7.36 -33.01
C PRO A 313 -16.95 6.44 -32.74
N GLY A 314 -15.74 6.98 -32.62
CA GLY A 314 -14.53 6.25 -32.23
C GLY A 314 -14.23 6.24 -30.73
N LEU A 315 -15.10 6.80 -29.89
CA LEU A 315 -14.90 6.84 -28.44
C LEU A 315 -15.21 5.52 -27.74
N GLU A 316 -16.01 4.64 -28.34
CA GLU A 316 -16.23 3.29 -27.81
C GLU A 316 -14.92 2.51 -27.73
N THR A 317 -14.85 1.63 -26.73
CA THR A 317 -13.72 0.71 -26.56
C THR A 317 -14.22 -0.71 -26.64
N ASP A 318 -13.51 -1.57 -27.37
CA ASP A 318 -13.82 -3.00 -27.48
C ASP A 318 -12.53 -3.81 -27.29
N PHE A 319 -12.53 -4.71 -26.31
CA PHE A 319 -11.42 -5.60 -25.98
C PHE A 319 -11.93 -6.75 -25.10
N ILE A 320 -11.11 -7.79 -24.93
CA ILE A 320 -11.44 -8.90 -24.03
C ILE A 320 -11.18 -8.46 -22.58
N PRO A 321 -12.21 -8.31 -21.73
CA PRO A 321 -12.05 -7.85 -20.36
C PRO A 321 -11.32 -8.87 -19.48
N LEU A 322 -10.74 -8.39 -18.38
CA LEU A 322 -9.91 -9.16 -17.46
C LEU A 322 -10.60 -10.45 -17.00
N TRP A 323 -11.83 -10.38 -16.48
CA TRP A 323 -12.58 -11.57 -16.05
C TRP A 323 -12.67 -12.66 -17.14
N LYS A 324 -12.82 -12.26 -18.40
CA LYS A 324 -12.95 -13.18 -19.54
C LYS A 324 -11.60 -13.77 -19.93
N GLN A 325 -10.52 -13.00 -19.79
CA GLN A 325 -9.15 -13.51 -19.96
C GLN A 325 -8.81 -14.58 -18.92
N GLU A 326 -9.39 -14.48 -17.72
CA GLU A 326 -9.24 -15.46 -16.63
C GLU A 326 -10.22 -16.64 -16.72
N GLY A 327 -11.03 -16.69 -17.77
CA GLY A 327 -11.97 -17.78 -18.01
C GLY A 327 -13.25 -17.73 -17.17
N LEU A 328 -13.55 -16.61 -16.53
CA LEU A 328 -14.83 -16.39 -15.86
C LEU A 328 -15.94 -16.15 -16.90
N SER A 329 -17.18 -16.40 -16.49
CA SER A 329 -18.38 -16.05 -17.25
C SER A 329 -19.01 -14.75 -16.72
N ALA A 330 -19.87 -14.12 -17.52
CA ALA A 330 -20.65 -12.96 -17.08
C ALA A 330 -21.49 -13.26 -15.81
N LYS A 331 -21.92 -14.51 -15.63
CA LYS A 331 -22.66 -14.94 -14.44
C LYS A 331 -21.80 -14.85 -13.17
N ASP A 332 -20.51 -15.17 -13.26
CA ASP A 332 -19.62 -15.18 -12.10
C ASP A 332 -19.36 -13.75 -11.58
N ILE A 333 -19.31 -12.78 -12.49
CA ILE A 333 -19.08 -11.36 -12.17
C ILE A 333 -20.37 -10.55 -12.00
N THR A 334 -21.52 -11.21 -11.87
CA THR A 334 -22.81 -10.53 -11.76
C THR A 334 -22.76 -9.50 -10.63
N PRO A 335 -23.07 -8.22 -10.88
CA PRO A 335 -23.10 -7.19 -9.87
C PRO A 335 -24.13 -7.49 -8.78
N PHE A 336 -23.78 -7.27 -7.52
CA PHE A 336 -24.75 -7.39 -6.42
C PHE A 336 -25.84 -6.31 -6.51
N THR A 337 -27.02 -6.57 -5.97
CA THR A 337 -27.89 -5.50 -5.46
C THR A 337 -27.36 -5.00 -4.12
N ILE A 338 -27.74 -3.79 -3.69
CA ILE A 338 -27.35 -3.28 -2.37
C ILE A 338 -27.80 -4.22 -1.23
N GLN A 339 -28.97 -4.86 -1.35
CA GLN A 339 -29.43 -5.84 -0.36
C GLN A 339 -28.56 -7.10 -0.35
N GLN A 340 -28.14 -7.59 -1.52
CA GLN A 340 -27.24 -8.74 -1.62
C GLN A 340 -25.87 -8.42 -1.05
N TYR A 341 -25.32 -7.24 -1.37
CA TYR A 341 -24.05 -6.77 -0.81
C TYR A 341 -24.13 -6.68 0.71
N ASN A 342 -25.18 -6.05 1.26
CA ASN A 342 -25.34 -5.90 2.70
C ASN A 342 -25.51 -7.25 3.40
N ALA A 343 -26.27 -8.19 2.82
CA ALA A 343 -26.42 -9.54 3.35
C ALA A 343 -25.11 -10.33 3.31
N TYR A 344 -24.32 -10.17 2.23
CA TYR A 344 -22.99 -10.77 2.12
C TYR A 344 -22.01 -10.16 3.15
N ASP A 345 -21.96 -8.83 3.26
CA ASP A 345 -21.09 -8.13 4.20
C ASP A 345 -21.44 -8.51 5.65
N GLN A 346 -22.73 -8.62 5.96
CA GLN A 346 -23.21 -9.10 7.25
C GLN A 346 -22.80 -10.55 7.51
N HIS A 347 -23.02 -11.46 6.54
CA HIS A 347 -22.58 -12.85 6.64
C HIS A 347 -21.09 -12.96 6.93
N ARG A 348 -20.29 -12.22 6.18
CA ARG A 348 -18.84 -12.21 6.29
C ARG A 348 -18.37 -11.68 7.64
N ARG A 349 -19.05 -10.68 8.22
CA ARG A 349 -18.69 -10.07 9.52
C ARG A 349 -19.22 -10.81 10.73
N GLU A 350 -20.42 -11.36 10.65
CA GLU A 350 -21.18 -11.89 11.79
C GLU A 350 -21.35 -13.42 11.74
N GLY A 351 -21.02 -14.07 10.62
CA GLY A 351 -21.25 -15.51 10.41
C GLY A 351 -22.72 -15.87 10.24
N THR A 352 -23.60 -14.91 9.95
CA THR A 352 -25.04 -15.16 9.75
C THR A 352 -25.28 -15.99 8.49
N PRO A 353 -26.20 -16.96 8.44
CA PRO A 353 -26.42 -17.77 7.23
C PRO A 353 -26.64 -16.94 5.95
N TYR A 354 -25.94 -17.30 4.87
CA TYR A 354 -26.03 -16.64 3.57
C TYR A 354 -26.31 -17.64 2.46
N ASN A 355 -27.29 -17.32 1.62
CA ASN A 355 -27.69 -18.14 0.46
C ASN A 355 -27.64 -17.33 -0.84
N GLY A 356 -26.98 -16.15 -0.81
CA GLY A 356 -26.85 -15.28 -1.97
C GLY A 356 -25.62 -15.62 -2.82
N PRO A 357 -25.34 -14.82 -3.86
CA PRO A 357 -24.16 -14.99 -4.69
C PRO A 357 -22.87 -14.67 -3.92
N GLU A 358 -21.91 -15.59 -3.94
CA GLU A 358 -20.55 -15.33 -3.47
C GLU A 358 -19.79 -14.47 -4.49
N PRO A 359 -18.98 -13.48 -4.05
CA PRO A 359 -18.19 -12.69 -4.97
C PRO A 359 -17.02 -13.50 -5.54
N VAL A 360 -16.51 -13.08 -6.69
CA VAL A 360 -15.25 -13.60 -7.21
C VAL A 360 -14.12 -13.22 -6.24
N PRO A 361 -13.34 -14.21 -5.74
CA PRO A 361 -12.25 -13.91 -4.82
C PRO A 361 -11.12 -13.17 -5.54
N ALA A 362 -10.55 -12.16 -4.88
CA ALA A 362 -9.35 -11.48 -5.33
C ALA A 362 -8.16 -12.49 -5.40
N PRO A 363 -7.15 -12.26 -6.25
CA PRO A 363 -6.97 -11.10 -7.15
C PRO A 363 -7.65 -11.28 -8.52
N LYS A 364 -8.53 -12.29 -8.68
CA LYS A 364 -9.25 -12.49 -9.94
C LYS A 364 -10.17 -11.32 -10.22
N ALA A 365 -10.18 -10.89 -11.48
CA ALA A 365 -10.98 -9.81 -12.02
C ALA A 365 -10.82 -8.47 -11.28
N VAL A 366 -9.70 -8.24 -10.59
CA VAL A 366 -9.30 -6.95 -10.02
C VAL A 366 -7.83 -6.67 -10.33
N VAL A 367 -7.41 -5.42 -10.29
CA VAL A 367 -6.01 -5.05 -10.59
C VAL A 367 -5.05 -5.55 -9.52
N CYS A 368 -5.41 -5.35 -8.27
CA CYS A 368 -4.74 -5.85 -7.09
C CYS A 368 -5.78 -6.08 -6.01
N GLU A 369 -5.41 -6.82 -4.97
CA GLU A 369 -6.26 -6.93 -3.79
C GLU A 369 -6.32 -5.58 -3.07
N ALA A 370 -7.29 -5.45 -2.17
CA ALA A 370 -7.30 -4.35 -1.22
C ALA A 370 -6.48 -4.77 0.01
N GLN A 371 -5.73 -3.84 0.58
CA GLN A 371 -4.85 -4.11 1.70
C GLN A 371 -5.66 -4.26 2.99
N SER A 372 -5.46 -5.38 3.68
CA SER A 372 -5.91 -5.58 5.05
C SER A 372 -5.02 -4.79 6.03
N THR A 373 -5.37 -4.86 7.32
CA THR A 373 -4.50 -4.30 8.37
C THR A 373 -3.18 -5.04 8.49
N ALA A 374 -3.20 -6.35 8.28
CA ALA A 374 -2.04 -7.22 8.33
C ALA A 374 -1.03 -6.84 7.24
N ASP A 375 -1.52 -6.58 6.02
CA ASP A 375 -0.70 -6.10 4.89
C ASP A 375 0.05 -4.81 5.24
N LEU A 376 -0.67 -3.81 5.78
CA LEU A 376 -0.07 -2.51 6.12
C LEU A 376 1.06 -2.64 7.15
N ILE A 377 0.87 -3.51 8.15
CA ILE A 377 1.88 -3.80 9.16
C ILE A 377 3.08 -4.51 8.52
N TYR A 378 2.82 -5.55 7.71
CA TYR A 378 3.86 -6.33 7.06
C TYR A 378 4.72 -5.48 6.11
N GLU A 379 4.09 -4.64 5.30
CA GLU A 379 4.77 -3.71 4.38
C GLU A 379 5.65 -2.70 5.12
N PHE A 380 5.15 -2.14 6.22
CA PHE A 380 5.94 -1.20 7.01
C PHE A 380 7.13 -1.85 7.69
N ILE A 381 6.98 -3.07 8.23
CA ILE A 381 8.12 -3.84 8.74
C ILE A 381 9.13 -4.04 7.63
N GLN A 382 8.69 -4.55 6.48
CA GLN A 382 9.60 -4.84 5.39
C GLN A 382 10.34 -3.60 4.88
N ILE A 383 9.76 -2.40 4.96
CA ILE A 383 10.41 -1.18 4.48
C ILE A 383 11.23 -0.51 5.60
N TYR A 384 10.60 -0.13 6.72
CA TYR A 384 11.20 0.79 7.70
C TYR A 384 11.64 0.14 9.00
N ALA A 385 11.22 -1.10 9.28
CA ALA A 385 11.56 -1.81 10.50
C ALA A 385 12.07 -3.23 10.20
N ASP A 386 12.79 -3.39 9.09
CA ASP A 386 13.30 -4.67 8.64
C ASP A 386 14.24 -5.23 9.72
N PRO A 387 13.97 -6.41 10.32
CA PRO A 387 14.77 -6.93 11.42
C PRO A 387 16.26 -7.12 11.13
N TYR A 388 16.63 -7.27 9.86
CA TYR A 388 18.03 -7.40 9.45
C TYR A 388 18.78 -6.07 9.61
N ASP A 389 18.17 -4.94 9.24
CA ASP A 389 18.78 -3.62 9.33
C ASP A 389 18.49 -2.93 10.67
N ALA A 390 17.22 -2.92 11.10
CA ALA A 390 16.78 -2.24 12.31
C ALA A 390 17.11 -3.00 13.59
N GLY A 391 17.25 -4.32 13.49
CA GLY A 391 17.41 -5.22 14.61
C GLY A 391 16.07 -5.68 15.23
N PRO A 392 16.00 -6.92 15.76
CA PRO A 392 14.75 -7.53 16.23
C PRO A 392 13.99 -6.72 17.29
N LEU A 393 14.70 -6.15 18.27
CA LEU A 393 14.09 -5.39 19.37
C LEU A 393 13.49 -4.05 18.91
N ALA A 394 14.12 -3.39 17.94
CA ALA A 394 13.58 -2.16 17.37
C ALA A 394 12.30 -2.44 16.58
N THR A 395 12.29 -3.49 15.76
CA THR A 395 11.09 -3.95 15.03
C THR A 395 9.93 -4.27 15.99
N LEU A 396 10.21 -4.95 17.10
CA LEU A 396 9.22 -5.23 18.16
C LEU A 396 8.64 -3.94 18.76
N GLY A 397 9.51 -3.00 19.12
CA GLY A 397 9.11 -1.71 19.68
C GLY A 397 8.20 -0.92 18.74
N VAL A 398 8.49 -0.98 17.45
CA VAL A 398 7.70 -0.31 16.40
C VAL A 398 6.33 -0.95 16.24
N LEU A 399 6.28 -2.28 16.16
CA LEU A 399 5.01 -3.00 16.12
C LEU A 399 4.17 -2.70 17.35
N TRP A 400 4.77 -2.63 18.53
CA TRP A 400 4.02 -2.23 19.72
C TRP A 400 3.50 -0.79 19.64
N GLY A 401 4.35 0.15 19.22
CA GLY A 401 4.00 1.57 19.06
C GLY A 401 2.89 1.82 18.03
N TRP A 402 2.77 0.94 17.02
CA TRP A 402 1.76 0.99 15.96
C TRP A 402 0.36 0.53 16.36
N LYS A 403 0.23 -0.08 17.54
CA LYS A 403 -1.05 -0.56 18.05
C LYS A 403 -2.14 0.51 17.98
N GLN A 404 -1.92 1.68 18.59
CA GLN A 404 -2.98 2.70 18.70
C GLN A 404 -3.45 3.25 17.34
N PRO A 405 -2.55 3.67 16.42
CA PRO A 405 -2.95 4.05 15.06
C PRO A 405 -3.75 2.96 14.34
N VAL A 406 -3.35 1.70 14.46
CA VAL A 406 -4.06 0.56 13.84
C VAL A 406 -5.46 0.41 14.43
N LEU A 407 -5.60 0.37 15.76
CA LEU A 407 -6.90 0.21 16.44
C LEU A 407 -7.87 1.36 16.09
N GLN A 408 -7.38 2.60 16.04
CA GLN A 408 -8.21 3.76 15.71
C GLN A 408 -8.78 3.67 14.29
N ARG A 409 -7.92 3.29 13.34
CA ARG A 409 -8.26 3.19 11.91
C ARG A 409 -9.23 2.04 11.62
N THR A 410 -8.95 0.87 12.16
CA THR A 410 -9.64 -0.38 11.78
C THR A 410 -10.79 -0.71 12.71
N GLY A 411 -10.78 -0.13 13.92
CA GLY A 411 -11.76 -0.43 14.95
C GLY A 411 -11.76 -1.88 15.43
N ILE A 412 -10.72 -2.67 15.13
CA ILE A 412 -10.55 -3.97 15.75
C ILE A 412 -10.31 -3.78 17.26
N PRO A 413 -10.82 -4.67 18.12
CA PRO A 413 -10.46 -4.69 19.53
C PRO A 413 -8.95 -4.85 19.73
N GLU A 414 -8.42 -4.27 20.81
CA GLU A 414 -7.00 -4.43 21.19
C GLU A 414 -6.57 -5.89 21.26
N ILE A 415 -7.47 -6.77 21.75
CA ILE A 415 -7.16 -8.20 21.80
C ILE A 415 -6.98 -8.82 20.41
N GLU A 416 -7.76 -8.42 19.40
CA GLU A 416 -7.61 -8.92 18.04
C GLU A 416 -6.28 -8.46 17.43
N TYR A 417 -5.83 -7.24 17.73
CA TYR A 417 -4.49 -6.79 17.35
C TYR A 417 -3.38 -7.65 17.97
N LEU A 418 -3.51 -7.96 19.27
CA LEU A 418 -2.53 -8.76 20.00
C LEU A 418 -2.43 -10.19 19.48
N VAL A 419 -3.52 -10.77 18.94
CA VAL A 419 -3.49 -12.08 18.26
C VAL A 419 -2.37 -12.10 17.21
N TYR A 420 -2.26 -11.05 16.38
CA TYR A 420 -1.27 -10.99 15.30
C TYR A 420 0.11 -10.64 15.83
N ALA A 421 0.16 -9.57 16.61
CA ALA A 421 1.42 -8.98 17.04
C ALA A 421 2.22 -9.98 17.87
N LEU A 422 1.58 -10.71 18.79
CA LEU A 422 2.26 -11.66 19.65
C LEU A 422 2.87 -12.84 18.90
N GLY A 423 2.20 -13.37 17.88
CA GLY A 423 2.75 -14.45 17.04
C GLY A 423 4.02 -14.01 16.30
N ILE A 424 4.04 -12.76 15.82
CA ILE A 424 5.23 -12.14 15.22
C ILE A 424 6.31 -11.93 16.28
N PHE A 425 5.93 -11.47 17.48
CA PHE A 425 6.86 -11.17 18.56
C PHE A 425 7.64 -12.41 18.99
N GLN A 426 6.94 -13.53 19.18
CA GLN A 426 7.55 -14.81 19.55
C GLN A 426 8.52 -15.31 18.50
N LYS A 427 8.12 -15.31 17.22
CA LYS A 427 8.98 -15.75 16.11
C LYS A 427 10.23 -14.90 16.01
N LEU A 428 10.08 -13.58 16.12
CA LEU A 428 11.19 -12.65 16.05
C LEU A 428 12.15 -12.81 17.25
N ALA A 429 11.61 -12.99 18.46
CA ALA A 429 12.42 -13.23 19.65
C ALA A 429 13.14 -14.58 19.62
N TYR A 430 12.50 -15.62 19.07
CA TYR A 430 13.10 -16.94 18.88
C TYR A 430 14.32 -16.88 17.93
N GLU A 431 14.19 -16.25 16.77
CA GLU A 431 15.31 -16.10 15.85
C GLU A 431 16.40 -15.15 16.41
N TYR A 432 16.01 -14.14 17.18
CA TYR A 432 16.96 -13.30 17.90
C TYR A 432 17.74 -14.08 18.98
N ALA A 433 17.13 -15.06 19.63
CA ALA A 433 17.83 -15.92 20.59
C ALA A 433 18.85 -16.84 19.90
N ARG A 434 18.57 -17.32 18.68
CA ARG A 434 19.50 -18.17 17.91
C ARG A 434 20.74 -17.44 17.40
N THR A 435 20.72 -16.11 17.36
CA THR A 435 21.88 -15.27 17.05
C THR A 435 22.57 -14.78 18.33
N GLY A 436 21.81 -14.23 19.28
CA GLY A 436 22.34 -13.58 20.48
C GLY A 436 22.54 -14.51 21.69
N ALA A 437 21.50 -15.29 22.05
CA ALA A 437 21.56 -16.18 23.21
C ALA A 437 22.55 -17.33 23.00
N ALA A 438 22.55 -17.92 21.79
CA ALA A 438 23.49 -18.96 21.40
C ALA A 438 24.97 -18.49 21.44
N ALA A 439 25.21 -17.18 21.32
CA ALA A 439 26.56 -16.61 21.42
C ALA A 439 27.07 -16.46 22.86
N ILE A 440 26.17 -16.47 23.84
CA ILE A 440 26.48 -16.41 25.27
C ILE A 440 25.72 -17.54 25.97
N PRO A 441 26.11 -18.81 25.72
CA PRO A 441 25.33 -19.96 26.15
C PRO A 441 25.26 -20.06 27.68
N ALA A 442 24.11 -20.49 28.18
CA ALA A 442 23.87 -20.78 29.59
C ALA A 442 23.21 -22.16 29.75
N PRO A 443 23.42 -22.87 30.88
CA PRO A 443 22.84 -24.19 31.12
C PRO A 443 21.32 -24.22 31.03
N SER A 444 20.67 -23.10 31.37
CA SER A 444 19.24 -22.90 31.25
C SER A 444 18.92 -21.44 30.93
N TRP A 445 17.69 -21.16 30.50
CA TRP A 445 17.27 -19.78 30.19
C TRP A 445 17.20 -18.92 31.46
N GLU A 446 16.91 -19.53 32.63
CA GLU A 446 16.88 -18.85 33.94
C GLU A 446 18.26 -18.29 34.33
N GLU A 447 19.33 -18.96 33.89
CA GLU A 447 20.71 -18.55 34.14
C GLU A 447 21.27 -17.64 33.03
N SER A 448 20.52 -17.44 31.94
CA SER A 448 20.97 -16.66 30.78
C SER A 448 20.94 -15.15 31.02
N GLN A 449 22.13 -14.53 30.96
CA GLN A 449 22.25 -13.07 31.00
C GLN A 449 21.54 -12.41 29.81
N TRP A 450 21.61 -13.04 28.63
CA TRP A 450 20.93 -12.55 27.43
C TRP A 450 19.42 -12.54 27.62
N PHE A 451 18.84 -13.62 28.15
CA PHE A 451 17.39 -13.74 28.32
C PHE A 451 16.84 -12.62 29.21
N TRP A 452 17.47 -12.39 30.35
CA TRP A 452 17.02 -11.35 31.28
C TRP A 452 17.29 -9.93 30.78
N ALA A 453 18.37 -9.71 30.03
CA ALA A 453 18.61 -8.42 29.39
C ALA A 453 17.51 -8.13 28.35
N THR A 454 17.22 -9.09 27.48
CA THR A 454 16.14 -9.01 26.48
C THR A 454 14.78 -8.80 27.13
N TYR A 455 14.46 -9.55 28.19
CA TYR A 455 13.23 -9.39 28.97
C TYR A 455 13.05 -7.96 29.49
N ASN A 456 14.08 -7.36 30.08
CA ASN A 456 13.99 -6.01 30.62
C ASN A 456 13.79 -4.95 29.52
N ILE A 457 14.36 -5.15 28.34
CA ILE A 457 14.13 -4.28 27.18
C ILE A 457 12.67 -4.42 26.71
N LEU A 458 12.17 -5.65 26.57
CA LEU A 458 10.76 -5.91 26.21
C LEU A 458 9.79 -5.30 27.22
N LEU A 459 10.08 -5.43 28.52
CA LEU A 459 9.28 -4.82 29.57
C LEU A 459 9.19 -3.29 29.39
N THR A 460 10.31 -2.65 29.03
CA THR A 460 10.34 -1.21 28.74
C THR A 460 9.54 -0.87 27.49
N ILE A 461 9.69 -1.66 26.41
CA ILE A 461 8.92 -1.51 25.16
C ILE A 461 7.42 -1.55 25.46
N PHE A 462 6.98 -2.49 26.29
CA PHE A 462 5.57 -2.66 26.65
C PHE A 462 5.08 -1.71 27.75
N GLY A 463 5.93 -0.78 28.23
CA GLY A 463 5.56 0.27 29.18
C GLY A 463 5.62 -0.13 30.66
N GLY A 464 6.28 -1.23 31.00
CA GLY A 464 6.48 -1.70 32.37
C GLY A 464 7.58 -0.94 33.13
N THR A 465 7.54 -1.02 34.46
CA THR A 465 8.53 -0.39 35.36
C THR A 465 9.32 -1.49 36.08
N GLY A 466 10.52 -1.82 35.56
CA GLY A 466 11.26 -3.02 35.95
C GLY A 466 11.48 -3.20 37.46
N ASN A 467 10.81 -4.20 38.05
CA ASN A 467 11.11 -4.70 39.39
C ASN A 467 11.34 -6.22 39.35
N LYS A 468 12.60 -6.63 39.50
CA LYS A 468 13.09 -8.01 39.34
C LYS A 468 12.34 -9.06 40.20
N THR A 469 11.82 -8.67 41.36
CA THR A 469 11.09 -9.59 42.27
C THR A 469 9.64 -9.83 41.83
N ALA A 470 8.99 -8.83 41.22
CA ALA A 470 7.68 -9.00 40.58
C ALA A 470 7.79 -9.84 39.30
N ASN A 471 8.94 -9.76 38.61
CA ASN A 471 9.20 -10.46 37.35
C ASN A 471 9.25 -11.99 37.49
N LEU A 472 9.81 -12.53 38.59
CA LEU A 472 9.82 -13.98 38.85
C LEU A 472 8.43 -14.50 39.25
N GLN A 473 7.64 -13.69 39.93
CA GLN A 473 6.27 -14.01 40.30
C GLN A 473 5.35 -14.01 39.07
N GLY A 474 5.52 -13.04 38.16
CA GLY A 474 4.86 -13.02 36.85
C GLY A 474 5.27 -14.19 35.96
N ILE A 475 6.53 -14.64 36.00
CA ILE A 475 6.99 -15.85 35.31
C ILE A 475 6.37 -17.11 35.92
N GLN A 476 6.23 -17.22 37.23
CA GLN A 476 5.55 -18.34 37.89
C GLN A 476 4.04 -18.34 37.63
N GLU A 477 3.40 -17.17 37.61
CA GLU A 477 1.99 -17.01 37.22
C GLU A 477 1.80 -17.39 35.75
N VAL A 478 2.69 -16.95 34.85
CA VAL A 478 2.65 -17.34 33.44
C VAL A 478 3.01 -18.82 33.26
N GLN A 479 3.95 -19.40 34.01
CA GLN A 479 4.22 -20.84 34.01
C GLN A 479 3.03 -21.66 34.48
N SER A 480 2.29 -21.19 35.49
CA SER A 480 1.03 -21.82 35.91
C SER A 480 -0.08 -21.69 34.86
N LEU A 481 0.03 -20.70 33.96
CA LEU A 481 -0.82 -20.56 32.77
C LEU A 481 -0.30 -21.38 31.57
N ILE A 482 1.01 -21.63 31.46
CA ILE A 482 1.69 -22.47 30.44
C ILE A 482 1.41 -23.96 30.68
N ASP A 483 1.39 -24.41 31.95
CA ASP A 483 1.04 -25.79 32.33
C ASP A 483 -0.43 -26.15 32.00
N MET A 484 -1.27 -25.16 31.66
CA MET A 484 -2.58 -25.36 31.06
C MET A 484 -2.47 -25.44 29.53
N ASP A 485 -2.08 -26.61 29.00
CA ASP A 485 -2.15 -27.02 27.58
C ASP A 485 -2.35 -25.86 26.57
N MET A 486 -1.28 -25.08 26.36
CA MET A 486 -1.28 -23.83 25.59
C MET A 486 -1.44 -23.99 24.08
N LYS A 487 -1.66 -25.20 23.56
CA LYS A 487 -2.22 -25.35 22.20
C LYS A 487 -3.57 -24.62 22.06
N ALA A 488 -4.21 -24.36 23.20
CA ALA A 488 -5.34 -23.45 23.36
C ALA A 488 -5.06 -22.46 24.51
N PHE A 489 -3.96 -21.67 24.45
CA PHE A 489 -3.97 -20.35 25.10
C PHE A 489 -5.01 -19.52 24.35
N ASP A 490 -6.25 -19.76 24.76
CA ASP A 490 -7.46 -19.31 24.15
C ASP A 490 -7.40 -17.78 24.15
N LEU A 491 -7.06 -17.18 23.01
CA LEU A 491 -7.19 -15.74 22.81
C LEU A 491 -8.64 -15.29 23.10
N ALA A 492 -9.61 -16.22 23.06
CA ALA A 492 -10.94 -16.01 23.60
C ALA A 492 -10.96 -15.76 25.12
N LYS A 493 -10.06 -16.34 25.93
CA LYS A 493 -9.96 -16.05 27.38
C LYS A 493 -9.39 -14.67 27.68
N LEU A 494 -8.47 -14.15 26.85
CA LEU A 494 -8.09 -12.73 26.92
C LEU A 494 -9.27 -11.82 26.48
N SER A 495 -10.12 -12.27 25.56
CA SER A 495 -11.37 -11.56 25.19
C SER A 495 -12.46 -11.65 26.27
N VAL A 496 -12.37 -12.62 27.19
CA VAL A 496 -13.28 -12.80 28.35
C VAL A 496 -12.76 -12.09 29.60
N SER A 497 -11.44 -11.89 29.75
CA SER A 497 -10.88 -11.06 30.81
C SER A 497 -11.10 -9.58 30.46
N SER A 498 -11.81 -8.85 31.30
CA SER A 498 -12.07 -7.41 31.14
C SER A 498 -10.84 -6.51 31.35
N GLN A 499 -9.64 -7.10 31.47
CA GLN A 499 -8.39 -6.40 31.76
C GLN A 499 -7.39 -6.65 30.61
N PRO A 500 -6.76 -5.60 30.06
CA PRO A 500 -5.70 -5.76 29.07
C PRO A 500 -4.48 -6.46 29.70
N PRO A 501 -3.67 -7.21 28.91
CA PRO A 501 -2.47 -7.86 29.43
C PRO A 501 -1.45 -6.84 29.93
N THR A 502 -0.76 -7.15 31.03
CA THR A 502 0.29 -6.27 31.57
C THR A 502 1.57 -6.34 30.73
N ALA A 503 2.46 -5.35 30.89
CA ALA A 503 3.75 -5.33 30.22
C ALA A 503 4.60 -6.56 30.55
N GLU A 504 4.53 -7.04 31.79
CA GLU A 504 5.22 -8.25 32.26
C GLU A 504 4.70 -9.49 31.52
N MET A 505 3.39 -9.64 31.39
CA MET A 505 2.77 -10.77 30.68
C MET A 505 3.21 -10.78 29.21
N LEU A 506 3.22 -9.62 28.54
CA LEU A 506 3.62 -9.49 27.14
C LEU A 506 5.11 -9.80 26.93
N ALA A 507 5.98 -9.35 27.85
CA ALA A 507 7.41 -9.63 27.81
C ALA A 507 7.71 -11.13 28.01
N VAL A 508 7.03 -11.79 28.96
CA VAL A 508 7.16 -13.24 29.14
C VAL A 508 6.65 -13.99 27.91
N TYR A 509 5.46 -13.64 27.41
CA TYR A 509 4.85 -14.31 26.26
C TYR A 509 5.75 -14.23 25.02
N THR A 510 6.35 -13.07 24.77
CA THR A 510 7.30 -12.85 23.67
C THR A 510 8.51 -13.78 23.75
N LEU A 511 8.98 -14.10 24.96
CA LEU A 511 10.12 -14.99 25.20
C LEU A 511 9.74 -16.45 25.45
N LEU A 512 8.46 -16.80 25.34
CA LEU A 512 7.98 -18.14 25.68
C LEU A 512 8.66 -19.22 24.85
N ASP A 513 8.61 -19.08 23.52
CA ASP A 513 9.25 -20.01 22.58
C ASP A 513 10.75 -20.15 22.83
N VAL A 514 11.42 -19.07 23.27
CA VAL A 514 12.84 -19.09 23.65
C VAL A 514 13.06 -19.97 24.87
N SER A 515 12.22 -19.84 25.90
CA SER A 515 12.32 -20.62 27.13
C SER A 515 11.99 -22.11 26.92
N GLU A 516 10.91 -22.42 26.19
CA GLU A 516 10.47 -23.80 25.92
C GLU A 516 11.47 -24.55 25.03
N LYS A 517 12.05 -23.85 24.05
CA LYS A 517 12.96 -24.44 23.07
C LYS A 517 14.43 -24.13 23.37
N TRP A 518 14.75 -23.73 24.62
CA TRP A 518 16.10 -23.34 25.02
C TRP A 518 17.16 -24.38 24.64
N ASN A 519 16.90 -25.66 24.96
CA ASN A 519 17.82 -26.76 24.64
C ASN A 519 18.02 -26.92 23.11
N THR A 520 16.97 -26.71 22.32
CA THR A 520 17.04 -26.75 20.85
C THR A 520 17.89 -25.60 20.32
N ILE A 521 17.70 -24.38 20.84
CA ILE A 521 18.49 -23.20 20.47
C ILE A 521 19.98 -23.44 20.81
N MET A 522 20.28 -23.92 22.01
CA MET A 522 21.66 -24.21 22.43
C MET A 522 22.29 -25.33 21.58
N ALA A 523 21.53 -26.39 21.29
CA ALA A 523 22.01 -27.51 20.46
C ALA A 523 22.24 -27.11 19.00
N GLY A 524 21.45 -26.18 18.46
CA GLY A 524 21.59 -25.65 17.11
C GLY A 524 22.80 -24.75 16.90
N GLY A 525 23.35 -24.18 17.98
CA GLY A 525 24.46 -23.24 17.92
C GLY A 525 24.07 -21.88 17.32
N ILE A 526 25.08 -21.03 17.12
CA ILE A 526 24.90 -19.68 16.56
C ILE A 526 24.61 -19.79 15.07
N ILE A 527 23.53 -19.18 14.61
CA ILE A 527 23.25 -18.99 13.18
C ILE A 527 23.63 -17.57 12.73
N SER A 528 23.76 -17.36 11.42
CA SER A 528 24.02 -16.01 10.90
C SER A 528 22.76 -15.13 11.01
N ASN A 529 22.93 -13.81 11.06
CA ASN A 529 21.80 -12.87 11.01
C ASN A 529 20.97 -13.02 9.72
N GLN A 530 21.59 -13.44 8.62
CA GLN A 530 20.91 -13.67 7.34
C GLN A 530 20.00 -14.91 7.41
N ASP A 531 20.47 -15.99 8.02
CA ASP A 531 19.68 -17.21 8.19
C ASP A 531 18.53 -16.94 9.16
N ALA A 532 18.81 -16.29 10.29
CA ALA A 532 17.79 -15.88 11.28
C ALA A 532 16.70 -15.01 10.64
N TYR A 533 17.09 -14.03 9.82
CA TYR A 533 16.14 -13.21 9.08
C TYR A 533 15.28 -14.02 8.10
N SER A 534 15.90 -14.92 7.34
CA SER A 534 15.18 -15.72 6.34
C SER A 534 14.16 -16.65 6.99
N GLU A 535 14.54 -17.32 8.08
CA GLU A 535 13.66 -18.18 8.88
C GLU A 535 12.53 -17.36 9.56
N PHE A 536 12.83 -16.15 10.05
CA PHE A 536 11.82 -15.23 10.56
C PHE A 536 10.81 -14.85 9.46
N MET A 537 11.26 -14.38 8.30
CA MET A 537 10.37 -13.91 7.23
C MET A 537 9.46 -15.02 6.71
N GLU A 538 10.00 -16.24 6.53
CA GLU A 538 9.21 -17.40 6.14
C GLU A 538 8.10 -17.70 7.17
N SER A 539 8.46 -17.71 8.46
CA SER A 539 7.53 -18.06 9.52
C SER A 539 6.55 -16.93 9.89
N ALA A 540 6.94 -15.68 9.72
CA ALA A 540 6.11 -14.49 9.94
C ALA A 540 5.04 -14.36 8.86
N LYS A 541 5.35 -14.71 7.61
CA LYS A 541 4.37 -14.70 6.51
C LYS A 541 3.14 -15.51 6.85
N THR A 542 3.29 -16.73 7.37
CA THR A 542 2.15 -17.56 7.78
C THR A 542 1.29 -16.90 8.86
N VAL A 543 1.88 -16.10 9.77
CA VAL A 543 1.12 -15.36 10.79
C VAL A 543 0.31 -14.23 10.15
N PHE A 544 0.90 -13.51 9.19
CA PHE A 544 0.20 -12.47 8.44
C PHE A 544 -0.93 -13.06 7.58
N ASP A 545 -0.69 -14.18 6.88
CA ASP A 545 -1.71 -14.85 6.06
C ASP A 545 -2.93 -15.31 6.92
N GLU A 546 -2.72 -15.72 8.18
CA GLU A 546 -3.82 -16.01 9.11
C GLU A 546 -4.49 -14.72 9.64
N ALA A 547 -3.71 -13.65 9.86
CA ALA A 547 -4.21 -12.37 10.31
C ALA A 547 -5.15 -11.70 9.29
N GLU A 548 -4.86 -11.86 7.99
CA GLU A 548 -5.70 -11.38 6.88
C GLU A 548 -7.13 -11.94 6.92
N LYS A 549 -7.33 -13.12 7.52
CA LYS A 549 -8.65 -13.76 7.63
C LYS A 549 -9.55 -13.14 8.67
N ILE A 550 -9.01 -12.29 9.57
CA ILE A 550 -9.84 -11.68 10.60
C ILE A 550 -10.66 -10.54 10.00
N VAL A 551 -11.96 -10.66 10.23
CA VAL A 551 -12.94 -9.71 9.72
C VAL A 551 -13.22 -8.64 10.76
N VAL A 552 -13.08 -7.37 10.36
CA VAL A 552 -13.52 -6.23 11.16
C VAL A 552 -15.03 -6.33 11.40
N LYS A 553 -15.45 -6.52 12.65
CA LYS A 553 -16.87 -6.70 12.98
C LYS A 553 -17.68 -5.40 12.94
N ASN A 554 -17.05 -4.25 13.18
CA ASN A 554 -17.74 -2.96 13.15
C ASN A 554 -17.95 -2.51 11.68
N PRO A 555 -19.19 -2.41 11.18
CA PRO A 555 -19.45 -2.04 9.79
C PRO A 555 -19.14 -0.57 9.47
N GLY A 556 -19.00 0.29 10.48
CA GLY A 556 -18.59 1.69 10.34
C GLY A 556 -17.07 1.90 10.39
N LYS A 557 -16.29 0.83 10.21
CA LYS A 557 -14.82 0.87 10.28
C LYS A 557 -14.16 0.20 9.08
N ILE A 558 -12.91 0.59 8.86
CA ILE A 558 -12.12 0.17 7.71
C ILE A 558 -11.64 -1.25 7.91
N GLN A 559 -12.03 -2.14 7.02
CA GLN A 559 -11.42 -3.45 6.90
C GLN A 559 -10.31 -3.47 5.85
N TYR A 560 -10.64 -2.93 4.69
CA TYR A 560 -9.78 -2.90 3.53
C TYR A 560 -9.44 -1.47 3.18
N ASN A 561 -8.23 -1.30 2.69
CA ASN A 561 -7.66 -0.03 2.37
C ASN A 561 -6.91 -0.12 1.04
N ILE A 562 -6.57 1.04 0.50
CA ILE A 562 -5.53 1.14 -0.51
C ILE A 562 -4.75 2.40 -0.22
N LEU A 563 -3.44 2.25 -0.09
CA LEU A 563 -2.55 3.37 0.17
C LEU A 563 -2.32 4.18 -1.12
N PRO A 564 -2.06 5.48 -1.03
CA PRO A 564 -1.52 6.24 -2.16
C PRO A 564 -0.21 5.64 -2.70
N ALA A 565 0.52 4.90 -1.87
CA ALA A 565 1.76 4.21 -2.22
C ALA A 565 1.55 2.85 -2.94
N SER A 566 0.34 2.30 -3.02
CA SER A 566 0.15 0.90 -3.42
C SER A 566 0.68 0.60 -4.83
N PHE A 567 0.58 1.51 -5.79
CA PHE A 567 1.14 1.30 -7.13
C PHE A 567 2.67 1.42 -7.19
N ASN A 568 3.27 2.18 -6.28
CA ASN A 568 4.71 2.17 -6.05
C ASN A 568 5.16 0.82 -5.44
N LEU A 569 4.40 0.31 -4.46
CA LEU A 569 4.65 -1.01 -3.86
C LEU A 569 4.56 -2.15 -4.89
N ILE A 570 3.54 -2.13 -5.75
CA ILE A 570 3.38 -3.10 -6.84
C ILE A 570 4.55 -2.99 -7.82
N SER A 571 4.91 -1.79 -8.25
CA SER A 571 6.02 -1.57 -9.19
C SER A 571 7.36 -2.08 -8.65
N ASN A 572 7.56 -1.94 -7.34
CA ASN A 572 8.75 -2.38 -6.63
C ASN A 572 8.68 -3.85 -6.17
N GLY A 573 7.58 -4.57 -6.48
CA GLY A 573 7.44 -6.00 -6.21
C GLY A 573 7.23 -6.37 -4.74
N LEU A 574 6.73 -5.44 -3.92
CA LEU A 574 6.36 -5.71 -2.52
C LEU A 574 4.89 -6.09 -2.36
N TYR A 575 4.02 -5.53 -3.22
CA TYR A 575 2.59 -5.79 -3.19
C TYR A 575 2.12 -6.55 -4.44
N GLY A 576 1.21 -7.50 -4.24
CA GLY A 576 0.70 -8.36 -5.30
C GLY A 576 -0.19 -7.61 -6.29
N LYS A 577 -0.19 -8.07 -7.54
CA LYS A 577 -1.12 -7.63 -8.59
C LYS A 577 -1.59 -8.83 -9.40
N ASN A 578 -2.67 -8.64 -10.14
CA ASN A 578 -3.10 -9.59 -11.15
C ASN A 578 -2.00 -9.81 -12.22
N GLU A 579 -1.80 -11.06 -12.63
CA GLU A 579 -0.75 -11.43 -13.59
C GLU A 579 -0.99 -10.87 -15.01
N LEU A 580 -2.24 -10.57 -15.34
CA LEU A 580 -2.65 -9.99 -16.62
C LEU A 580 -2.59 -8.46 -16.63
N VAL A 581 -2.33 -7.83 -15.48
CA VAL A 581 -2.18 -6.38 -15.38
C VAL A 581 -0.70 -6.04 -15.28
N ASN A 582 -0.22 -5.08 -16.06
CA ASN A 582 1.12 -4.52 -15.92
C ASN A 582 1.06 -3.22 -15.13
N VAL A 583 2.01 -3.01 -14.22
CA VAL A 583 2.18 -1.77 -13.47
C VAL A 583 3.67 -1.45 -13.43
N GLU A 584 4.04 -0.25 -13.84
CA GLU A 584 5.43 0.20 -13.85
C GLU A 584 5.53 1.67 -13.46
N THR A 585 6.42 1.98 -12.51
CA THR A 585 6.82 3.37 -12.23
C THR A 585 7.91 3.77 -13.20
N ILE A 586 7.66 4.81 -14.00
CA ILE A 586 8.53 5.14 -15.15
C ILE A 586 9.33 6.43 -14.98
N CYS A 587 8.80 7.40 -14.25
CA CYS A 587 9.45 8.68 -14.02
C CYS A 587 8.89 9.37 -12.78
N THR A 588 9.54 10.45 -12.40
CA THR A 588 9.10 11.35 -11.34
C THR A 588 8.93 12.73 -11.95
N ALA A 589 7.71 13.25 -11.95
CA ALA A 589 7.43 14.61 -12.38
C ALA A 589 7.69 15.59 -11.23
N VAL A 590 8.39 16.67 -11.53
CA VAL A 590 8.73 17.73 -10.57
C VAL A 590 8.53 19.08 -11.24
N ASP A 591 8.06 20.08 -10.49
CA ASP A 591 7.86 21.41 -11.05
C ASP A 591 9.17 22.00 -11.60
N ILE A 592 9.08 22.67 -12.75
CA ILE A 592 10.23 23.23 -13.45
C ILE A 592 11.02 24.23 -12.59
N SER A 593 10.37 24.94 -11.66
CA SER A 593 11.07 25.88 -10.76
C SER A 593 12.01 25.20 -9.77
N GLU A 594 11.85 23.88 -9.58
CA GLU A 594 12.67 23.07 -8.69
C GLU A 594 13.72 22.24 -9.45
N MET A 595 13.77 22.36 -10.78
CA MET A 595 14.65 21.56 -11.63
C MET A 595 15.68 22.40 -12.39
N GLN A 596 16.80 21.77 -12.72
CA GLN A 596 17.84 22.32 -13.58
C GLN A 596 18.34 21.25 -14.55
N LEU A 597 18.78 21.68 -15.74
CA LEU A 597 19.48 20.82 -16.70
C LEU A 597 20.87 20.45 -16.17
N ASN A 598 21.24 19.18 -16.25
CA ASN A 598 22.58 18.70 -15.98
C ASN A 598 23.49 19.20 -17.11
N LYS A 599 24.43 20.10 -16.79
CA LYS A 599 25.39 20.65 -17.75
C LYS A 599 26.61 19.76 -17.92
#